data_AF-A0AAE5KND9-F1
#
_entry.id   AF-A0AAE5KND9-F1
#
_cell.length_a   1.000
_cell.length_b   1.000
_cell.length_c   1.000
_cell.angle_alpha   90.00
_cell.angle_beta   90.00
_cell.angle_gamma   90.00
#
_symmetry.space_group_name_H-M   'P 1'
#
loop_
_entity.id
_entity.type
_entity.pdbx_description
1 polymer ?
#
loop_
_entity_poly.entity_id
_entity_poly.type
_entity_poly.pdbx_seq_one_letter_code
_entity_poly.pdbx_strand_id
1 'polypeptide(L)'
;MTLENPGLSRRKLLRTTAIGVPAAGLLAFGSTLVTAPSAQAYHALVGADGWWGSKTSSGLQTFLNITQHAQVSVDGVISSQPSSLQASCPGLAGGWEWVDDAQASGSQTIVAMQTWLGVGADGIFGSETISALQAHYGLTADGTLDGPSPTILTLQNEINHYLRADNDEIAKNN
;
A
#
# COMPACT_ATOMS: atom_id res chain seq x y z
N MET A 1 31.98 -47.21 -37.62
CA MET A 1 30.94 -47.02 -38.64
C MET A 1 29.65 -46.67 -37.93
N THR A 2 29.04 -45.53 -38.30
CA THR A 2 27.61 -45.15 -38.16
C THR A 2 27.06 -45.01 -36.72
N LEU A 3 26.31 -43.99 -36.30
CA LEU A 3 25.54 -42.97 -37.02
C LEU A 3 25.23 -41.82 -36.04
N GLU A 4 25.36 -40.58 -36.50
CA GLU A 4 25.05 -39.34 -35.79
C GLU A 4 23.89 -38.64 -36.48
N ASN A 5 22.86 -38.23 -35.72
CA ASN A 5 21.92 -37.11 -35.99
C ASN A 5 20.83 -37.04 -34.89
N PRO A 6 19.97 -35.99 -34.79
CA PRO A 6 20.14 -34.54 -34.94
C PRO A 6 19.53 -33.74 -33.77
N GLY A 7 19.86 -32.43 -33.70
CA GLY A 7 18.81 -31.43 -33.48
C GLY A 7 18.97 -30.52 -32.26
N LEU A 8 19.53 -29.33 -32.47
CA LEU A 8 18.75 -28.07 -32.49
C LEU A 8 19.69 -26.87 -32.75
N SER A 9 19.54 -26.30 -33.93
CA SER A 9 20.16 -25.04 -34.37
C SER A 9 19.15 -23.91 -34.21
N ARG A 10 19.47 -22.87 -33.42
CA ARG A 10 18.96 -21.48 -33.56
C ARG A 10 19.89 -20.44 -32.92
N ARG A 11 21.16 -20.39 -33.35
CA ARG A 11 22.00 -19.20 -33.11
C ARG A 11 22.67 -18.77 -34.41
N LYS A 12 21.96 -17.93 -35.17
CA LYS A 12 22.57 -17.05 -36.16
C LYS A 12 21.59 -15.95 -36.53
N LEU A 13 21.88 -14.73 -36.09
CA LEU A 13 21.90 -13.61 -37.03
C LEU A 13 22.84 -12.51 -36.47
N LEU A 14 24.03 -12.47 -37.04
CA LEU A 14 24.91 -11.30 -37.05
C LEU A 14 24.27 -10.22 -37.93
N ARG A 15 24.43 -8.95 -37.55
CA ARG A 15 24.44 -7.74 -38.41
C ARG A 15 24.89 -6.60 -37.49
N THR A 16 26.11 -6.09 -37.59
CA THR A 16 26.68 -5.21 -38.63
C THR A 16 26.99 -3.89 -37.94
N THR A 17 28.28 -3.55 -37.92
CA THR A 17 28.83 -2.28 -37.46
C THR A 17 28.30 -1.11 -38.29
N ALA A 18 27.94 0.00 -37.64
CA ALA A 18 27.92 1.31 -38.28
C ALA A 18 28.52 2.34 -37.31
N ILE A 19 29.75 2.74 -37.61
CA ILE A 19 30.42 3.93 -37.12
C ILE A 19 29.84 5.12 -37.88
N GLY A 20 29.40 6.18 -37.18
CA GLY A 20 28.93 7.41 -37.80
C GLY A 20 28.59 8.51 -36.79
N VAL A 21 29.57 9.37 -36.53
CA VAL A 21 29.43 10.74 -35.99
C VAL A 21 30.26 11.61 -36.96
N PRO A 22 30.01 12.91 -37.24
CA PRO A 22 29.02 13.87 -36.72
C PRO A 22 28.20 14.59 -37.82
N ALA A 23 27.15 15.34 -37.44
CA ALA A 23 26.77 16.56 -38.15
C ALA A 23 26.06 17.53 -37.19
N ALA A 24 26.74 18.64 -36.89
CA ALA A 24 26.13 19.81 -36.29
C ALA A 24 24.98 20.30 -37.20
N GLY A 25 23.76 20.11 -36.73
CA GLY A 25 22.55 20.70 -37.30
C GLY A 25 21.91 21.58 -36.25
N LEU A 26 22.34 22.84 -36.21
CA LEU A 26 21.72 23.89 -35.44
C LEU A 26 20.29 24.10 -35.98
N LEU A 27 19.28 23.51 -35.33
CA LEU A 27 17.89 23.91 -35.49
C LEU A 27 17.45 24.56 -34.18
N ALA A 28 17.52 25.89 -34.19
CA ALA A 28 16.81 26.75 -33.26
C ALA A 28 15.31 26.54 -33.43
N PHE A 29 14.74 25.59 -32.70
CA PHE A 29 13.36 25.70 -32.27
C PHE A 29 13.38 26.42 -30.93
N GLY A 30 12.63 27.52 -30.83
CA GLY A 30 12.38 28.26 -29.61
C GLY A 30 11.59 27.40 -28.62
N SER A 31 12.23 26.36 -28.11
CA SER A 31 11.73 25.53 -27.04
C SER A 31 11.88 26.35 -25.77
N THR A 32 10.89 27.21 -25.50
CA THR A 32 10.43 27.32 -24.12
C THR A 32 10.16 25.89 -23.68
N LEU A 33 11.12 25.28 -22.98
CA LEU A 33 10.84 24.18 -22.06
C LEU A 33 9.76 24.74 -21.15
N VAL A 34 8.51 24.47 -21.49
CA VAL A 34 7.41 24.63 -20.56
C VAL A 34 7.75 23.63 -19.47
N THR A 35 8.26 24.13 -18.36
CA THR A 35 8.32 23.40 -17.11
C THR A 35 6.90 22.94 -16.86
N ALA A 36 6.60 21.67 -17.18
CA ALA A 36 5.39 21.06 -16.67
C ALA A 36 5.43 21.26 -15.16
N PRO A 37 4.36 21.75 -14.52
CA PRO A 37 4.27 21.74 -13.07
C PRO A 37 4.69 20.35 -12.61
N SER A 38 5.57 20.25 -11.60
CA SER A 38 5.83 18.96 -10.95
C SER A 38 4.48 18.29 -10.73
N ALA A 39 4.28 17.02 -11.09
CA ALA A 39 3.06 16.36 -10.70
C ALA A 39 3.11 16.22 -9.17
N GLN A 40 2.48 17.14 -8.42
CA GLN A 40 2.30 16.96 -6.98
C GLN A 40 1.55 15.66 -6.77
N ALA A 41 2.15 14.77 -5.97
CA ALA A 41 1.56 13.48 -5.67
C ALA A 41 0.48 13.66 -4.60
N TYR A 42 -0.78 13.76 -5.04
CA TYR A 42 -1.93 13.65 -4.16
C TYR A 42 -2.04 12.24 -3.59
N HIS A 43 -2.57 12.14 -2.38
CA HIS A 43 -2.92 10.85 -1.78
C HIS A 43 -4.08 10.20 -2.56
N ALA A 44 -3.88 8.94 -2.96
CA ALA A 44 -4.93 8.16 -3.60
C ALA A 44 -5.98 7.73 -2.58
N LEU A 45 -7.25 7.96 -2.89
CA LEU A 45 -8.37 7.52 -2.05
C LEU A 45 -8.51 6.00 -2.07
N VAL A 46 -9.03 5.47 -0.97
CA VAL A 46 -9.32 4.04 -0.77
C VAL A 46 -10.76 3.76 -1.19
N GLY A 47 -11.01 2.60 -1.81
CA GLY A 47 -12.38 2.14 -2.06
C GLY A 47 -13.09 1.83 -0.74
N ALA A 48 -14.23 2.44 -0.47
CA ALA A 48 -15.04 2.16 0.71
C ALA A 48 -15.97 0.97 0.42
N ASP A 49 -15.44 -0.24 0.50
CA ASP A 49 -16.09 -1.49 0.12
C ASP A 49 -16.25 -2.49 1.27
N GLY A 50 -15.74 -2.16 2.46
CA GLY A 50 -15.79 -3.05 3.63
C GLY A 50 -14.78 -4.20 3.56
N TRP A 51 -13.84 -4.17 2.61
CA TRP A 51 -12.75 -5.14 2.48
C TRP A 51 -11.39 -4.49 2.71
N TRP A 52 -10.60 -5.07 3.60
CA TRP A 52 -9.29 -4.52 3.91
C TRP A 52 -8.25 -5.09 2.95
N GLY A 53 -7.92 -4.29 1.93
CA GLY A 53 -6.85 -4.55 0.96
C GLY A 53 -5.59 -3.70 1.19
N SER A 54 -4.59 -3.84 0.32
CA SER A 54 -3.35 -3.05 0.39
C SER A 54 -3.55 -1.55 0.29
N LYS A 55 -4.58 -1.10 -0.45
CA LYS A 55 -4.97 0.32 -0.49
C LYS A 55 -5.48 0.82 0.87
N THR A 56 -6.24 -0.01 1.59
CA THR A 56 -6.69 0.30 2.95
C THR A 56 -5.49 0.39 3.88
N SER A 57 -4.52 -0.53 3.78
CA SER A 57 -3.27 -0.47 4.54
C SER A 57 -2.45 0.79 4.25
N SER A 58 -2.24 1.16 2.97
CA SER A 58 -1.49 2.37 2.61
C SER A 58 -2.23 3.65 3.02
N GLY A 59 -3.55 3.64 2.92
CA GLY A 59 -4.41 4.73 3.40
C GLY A 59 -4.31 4.88 4.92
N LEU A 60 -4.36 3.78 5.67
CA LEU A 60 -4.20 3.77 7.13
C LEU A 60 -2.82 4.31 7.55
N GLN A 61 -1.75 3.84 6.92
CA GLN A 61 -0.38 4.30 7.19
C GLN A 61 -0.27 5.82 6.99
N THR A 62 -0.83 6.33 5.89
CA THR A 62 -0.88 7.77 5.60
C THR A 62 -1.70 8.52 6.64
N PHE A 63 -2.91 8.03 6.95
CA PHE A 63 -3.78 8.59 7.97
C PHE A 63 -3.10 8.70 9.34
N LEU A 64 -2.40 7.65 9.79
CA LEU A 64 -1.69 7.65 11.06
C LEU A 64 -0.47 8.59 11.04
N ASN A 65 0.20 8.73 9.89
CA ASN A 65 1.27 9.71 9.74
C ASN A 65 0.77 11.15 9.84
N ILE A 66 -0.39 11.45 9.25
CA ILE A 66 -1.01 12.78 9.30
C ILE A 66 -1.55 13.09 10.69
N THR A 67 -2.31 12.16 11.28
CA THR A 67 -3.09 12.42 12.50
C THR A 67 -2.33 12.14 13.79
N GLN A 68 -1.48 11.11 13.80
CA GLN A 68 -0.74 10.66 14.99
C GLN A 68 0.75 10.98 14.92
N HIS A 69 1.24 11.53 13.80
CA HIS A 69 2.67 11.72 13.56
C HIS A 69 3.48 10.42 13.74
N ALA A 70 2.90 9.29 13.36
CA ALA A 70 3.45 7.96 13.63
C ALA A 70 4.76 7.62 12.88
N GLN A 71 5.05 8.34 11.78
CA GLN A 71 6.23 8.14 10.93
C GLN A 71 6.42 6.68 10.44
N VAL A 72 5.33 5.96 10.17
CA VAL A 72 5.36 4.61 9.62
C VAL A 72 5.58 4.63 8.10
N SER A 73 6.22 3.61 7.56
CA SER A 73 6.38 3.42 6.11
C SER A 73 5.02 3.26 5.43
N VAL A 74 4.82 3.94 4.30
CA VAL A 74 3.60 3.80 3.47
C VAL A 74 3.88 2.79 2.35
N ASP A 75 3.82 1.50 2.68
CA ASP A 75 4.10 0.38 1.77
C ASP A 75 2.85 -0.44 1.40
N GLY A 76 1.71 -0.18 2.04
CA GLY A 76 0.48 -0.91 1.81
C GLY A 76 0.46 -2.32 2.41
N VAL A 77 1.36 -2.62 3.35
CA VAL A 77 1.46 -3.93 4.01
C VAL A 77 1.38 -3.78 5.52
N ILE A 78 0.49 -4.53 6.15
CA ILE A 78 0.51 -4.77 7.59
C ILE A 78 1.42 -5.97 7.86
N SER A 79 2.61 -5.69 8.40
CA SER A 79 3.69 -6.65 8.54
C SER A 79 3.52 -7.63 9.72
N SER A 80 4.13 -8.81 9.60
CA SER A 80 4.37 -9.77 10.69
C SER A 80 3.15 -10.08 11.57
N GLN A 81 2.03 -10.47 10.95
CA GLN A 81 0.80 -10.83 11.66
C GLN A 81 0.64 -12.35 11.77
N PRO A 82 0.12 -12.88 12.89
CA PRO A 82 -0.03 -14.31 13.08
C PRO A 82 -1.12 -14.86 12.15
N SER A 83 -0.77 -15.90 11.40
CA SER A 83 -1.64 -16.50 10.39
C SER A 83 -2.96 -17.04 10.94
N SER A 84 -3.03 -17.41 12.22
CA SER A 84 -4.25 -17.87 12.88
C SER A 84 -5.39 -16.85 12.90
N LEU A 85 -5.07 -15.54 12.83
CA LEU A 85 -6.07 -14.48 12.80
C LEU A 85 -6.84 -14.42 11.48
N GLN A 86 -6.26 -14.92 10.39
CA GLN A 86 -6.87 -14.87 9.06
C GLN A 86 -8.21 -15.60 9.02
N ALA A 87 -8.31 -16.73 9.73
CA ALA A 87 -9.55 -17.52 9.78
C ALA A 87 -10.70 -16.79 10.47
N SER A 88 -10.39 -15.92 11.45
CA SER A 88 -11.39 -15.19 12.22
C SER A 88 -11.79 -13.84 11.58
N CYS A 89 -11.06 -13.41 10.54
CA CYS A 89 -11.21 -12.10 9.92
C CYS A 89 -11.24 -12.20 8.39
N PRO A 90 -12.29 -12.78 7.79
CA PRO A 90 -12.40 -12.91 6.33
C PRO A 90 -12.43 -11.56 5.60
N GLY A 91 -12.77 -10.45 6.28
CA GLY A 91 -12.70 -9.11 5.71
C GLY A 91 -11.27 -8.63 5.39
N LEU A 92 -10.23 -9.31 5.87
CA LEU A 92 -8.81 -8.99 5.61
C LEU A 92 -8.34 -9.62 4.29
N ALA A 93 -8.77 -9.03 3.18
CA ALA A 93 -8.58 -9.59 1.83
C ALA A 93 -7.17 -9.43 1.25
N GLY A 94 -6.38 -8.42 1.66
CA GLY A 94 -5.03 -8.21 1.14
C GLY A 94 -4.25 -7.07 1.79
N GLY A 95 -2.95 -6.96 1.50
CA GLY A 95 -2.08 -5.99 2.17
C GLY A 95 -1.68 -6.42 3.59
N TRP A 96 -1.55 -7.72 3.80
CA TRP A 96 -1.16 -8.35 5.06
C TRP A 96 -0.03 -9.33 4.81
N GLU A 97 0.99 -9.28 5.66
CA GLU A 97 2.04 -10.28 5.74
C GLU A 97 1.71 -11.23 6.88
N TRP A 98 1.30 -12.45 6.52
CA TRP A 98 1.00 -13.50 7.46
C TRP A 98 2.23 -14.37 7.71
N VAL A 99 2.54 -14.58 8.99
CA VAL A 99 3.64 -15.44 9.45
C VAL A 99 3.13 -16.46 10.45
N ASP A 100 3.94 -17.48 10.73
CA ASP A 100 3.64 -18.43 11.81
C ASP A 100 3.47 -17.69 13.13
N ASP A 101 2.50 -18.10 13.96
CA ASP A 101 2.15 -17.43 15.20
C ASP A 101 3.35 -17.25 16.15
N ALA A 102 4.27 -18.22 16.18
CA ALA A 102 5.49 -18.17 16.99
C ALA A 102 6.56 -17.19 16.45
N GLN A 103 6.42 -16.72 15.21
CA GLN A 103 7.32 -15.77 14.55
C GLN A 103 6.70 -14.37 14.40
N ALA A 104 5.41 -14.22 14.74
CA ALA A 104 4.72 -12.94 14.67
C ALA A 104 5.36 -11.94 15.64
N SER A 105 5.80 -10.81 15.09
CA SER A 105 6.42 -9.71 15.84
C SER A 105 5.56 -8.45 15.87
N GLY A 106 4.47 -8.42 15.09
CA GLY A 106 3.61 -7.26 14.94
C GLY A 106 4.14 -6.19 13.99
N SER A 107 3.27 -5.23 13.66
CA SER A 107 3.54 -4.11 12.77
C SER A 107 3.56 -2.79 13.52
N GLN A 108 4.50 -1.90 13.16
CA GLN A 108 4.49 -0.52 13.65
C GLN A 108 3.22 0.25 13.25
N THR A 109 2.62 -0.09 12.10
CA THR A 109 1.32 0.47 11.70
C THR A 109 0.23 0.12 12.70
N ILE A 110 0.22 -1.13 13.21
CA ILE A 110 -0.76 -1.57 14.19
C ILE A 110 -0.45 -1.00 15.58
N VAL A 111 0.82 -0.88 15.97
CA VAL A 111 1.21 -0.16 17.20
C VAL A 111 0.66 1.27 17.19
N ALA A 112 0.82 1.98 16.07
CA ALA A 112 0.30 3.34 15.91
C ALA A 112 -1.23 3.38 15.94
N MET A 113 -1.90 2.41 15.33
CA MET A 113 -3.36 2.27 15.38
C MET A 113 -3.86 1.99 16.81
N GLN A 114 -3.21 1.09 17.55
CA GLN A 114 -3.55 0.79 18.94
C GLN A 114 -3.34 2.00 19.85
N THR A 115 -2.27 2.77 19.60
CA THR A 115 -2.02 4.04 20.29
C THR A 115 -3.12 5.05 20.01
N TRP A 116 -3.54 5.18 18.75
CA TRP A 116 -4.66 6.03 18.35
C TRP A 116 -5.98 5.62 19.01
N LEU A 117 -6.22 4.31 19.14
CA LEU A 117 -7.38 3.74 19.84
C LEU A 117 -7.28 3.82 21.37
N GLY A 118 -6.12 4.17 21.93
CA GLY A 118 -5.89 4.23 23.37
C GLY A 118 -5.84 2.87 24.07
N VAL A 119 -5.46 1.81 23.35
CA VAL A 119 -5.33 0.44 23.88
C VAL A 119 -3.87 -0.02 23.97
N GLY A 120 -3.63 -1.18 24.59
CA GLY A 120 -2.29 -1.78 24.65
C GLY A 120 -1.71 -1.98 23.24
N ALA A 121 -0.46 -1.53 23.05
CA ALA A 121 0.17 -1.53 21.73
C ALA A 121 1.18 -2.67 21.58
N ASP A 122 0.70 -3.85 21.18
CA ASP A 122 1.53 -5.04 20.91
C ASP A 122 1.87 -5.23 19.42
N GLY A 123 1.29 -4.41 18.54
CA GLY A 123 1.48 -4.47 17.09
C GLY A 123 0.72 -5.61 16.41
N ILE A 124 -0.13 -6.34 17.13
CA ILE A 124 -0.93 -7.45 16.63
C ILE A 124 -2.37 -6.98 16.41
N PHE A 125 -2.90 -7.23 15.22
CA PHE A 125 -4.26 -6.88 14.88
C PHE A 125 -5.24 -7.98 15.33
N GLY A 126 -5.20 -8.28 16.63
CA GLY A 126 -6.04 -9.29 17.27
C GLY A 126 -7.42 -8.78 17.66
N SER A 127 -8.18 -9.66 18.33
CA SER A 127 -9.57 -9.38 18.74
C SER A 127 -9.72 -8.17 19.65
N GLU A 128 -8.74 -7.86 20.49
CA GLU A 128 -8.73 -6.65 21.32
C GLU A 128 -8.67 -5.39 20.45
N THR A 129 -7.74 -5.32 19.51
CA THR A 129 -7.60 -4.21 18.56
C THR A 129 -8.86 -4.05 17.70
N ILE A 130 -9.44 -5.16 17.24
CA ILE A 130 -10.68 -5.15 16.44
C ILE A 130 -11.85 -4.64 17.28
N SER A 131 -11.99 -5.13 18.51
CA SER A 131 -13.05 -4.69 19.45
C SER A 131 -12.92 -3.22 19.77
N ALA A 132 -11.69 -2.73 19.96
CA ALA A 132 -11.41 -1.32 20.20
C ALA A 132 -11.78 -0.45 18.98
N LEU A 133 -11.47 -0.92 17.77
CA LEU A 133 -11.86 -0.25 16.54
C LEU A 133 -13.39 -0.21 16.34
N GLN A 134 -14.07 -1.32 16.61
CA GLN A 134 -15.53 -1.40 16.57
C GLN A 134 -16.15 -0.41 17.58
N ALA A 135 -15.66 -0.41 18.82
CA ALA A 135 -16.12 0.49 19.87
C ALA A 135 -15.85 1.96 19.52
N HIS A 136 -14.70 2.26 18.92
CA HIS A 136 -14.35 3.60 18.44
C HIS A 136 -15.40 4.15 17.46
N TYR A 137 -15.94 3.29 16.60
CA TYR A 137 -17.01 3.64 15.66
C TYR A 137 -18.43 3.47 16.22
N GLY A 138 -18.59 3.13 17.51
CA GLY A 138 -19.90 2.87 18.10
C GLY A 138 -20.62 1.63 17.54
N LEU A 139 -19.87 0.70 16.96
CA LEU A 139 -20.35 -0.59 16.48
C LEU A 139 -20.27 -1.63 17.61
N THR A 140 -21.01 -2.74 17.46
CA THR A 140 -20.91 -3.87 18.37
C THR A 140 -19.48 -4.43 18.34
N ALA A 141 -18.81 -4.45 19.49
CA ALA A 141 -17.48 -4.99 19.63
C ALA A 141 -17.55 -6.52 19.82
N ASP A 142 -17.41 -7.26 18.72
CA ASP A 142 -17.35 -8.73 18.70
C ASP A 142 -15.93 -9.28 18.47
N GLY A 143 -14.96 -8.40 18.17
CA GLY A 143 -13.57 -8.77 17.98
C GLY A 143 -13.30 -9.52 16.67
N THR A 144 -14.25 -9.51 15.74
CA THR A 144 -14.16 -10.19 14.44
C THR A 144 -14.44 -9.22 13.29
N LEU A 145 -13.93 -9.56 12.09
CA LEU A 145 -14.17 -8.76 10.89
C LEU A 145 -14.69 -9.67 9.78
N ASP A 146 -16.02 -9.76 9.69
CA ASP A 146 -16.70 -10.40 8.56
C ASP A 146 -16.42 -9.66 7.24
N GLY A 147 -16.50 -10.37 6.12
CA GLY A 147 -16.37 -9.76 4.79
C GLY A 147 -17.72 -9.71 4.08
N PRO A 148 -18.26 -8.53 3.70
CA PRO A 148 -17.77 -7.17 3.96
C PRO A 148 -18.07 -6.69 5.40
N SER A 149 -17.14 -5.94 6.00
CA SER A 149 -17.27 -5.44 7.37
C SER A 149 -17.75 -3.98 7.41
N PRO A 150 -18.80 -3.67 8.19
CA PRO A 150 -19.17 -2.27 8.51
C PRO A 150 -18.03 -1.50 9.19
N THR A 151 -17.21 -2.18 10.01
CA THR A 151 -16.05 -1.58 10.67
C THR A 151 -14.99 -1.15 9.67
N ILE A 152 -14.65 -2.03 8.72
CA ILE A 152 -13.67 -1.71 7.66
C ILE A 152 -14.20 -0.59 6.78
N LEU A 153 -15.48 -0.62 6.41
CA LEU A 153 -16.12 0.43 5.62
C LEU A 153 -16.02 1.79 6.31
N THR A 154 -16.27 1.83 7.61
CA THR A 154 -16.21 3.06 8.40
C THR A 154 -14.78 3.59 8.48
N LEU A 155 -13.80 2.71 8.73
CA LEU A 155 -12.38 3.06 8.68
C LEU A 155 -11.97 3.64 7.33
N GLN A 156 -12.37 3.01 6.22
CA GLN A 156 -12.06 3.50 4.87
C GLN A 156 -12.66 4.89 4.62
N ASN A 157 -13.87 5.16 5.10
CA ASN A 157 -14.50 6.47 5.00
C ASN A 157 -13.75 7.53 5.81
N GLU A 158 -13.30 7.19 7.03
CA GLU A 158 -12.50 8.08 7.86
C GLU A 158 -11.15 8.40 7.19
N ILE A 159 -10.43 7.37 6.73
CA ILE A 159 -9.18 7.56 5.97
C ILE A 159 -9.42 8.53 4.81
N ASN A 160 -10.44 8.28 3.99
CA ASN A 160 -10.77 9.14 2.85
C ASN A 160 -11.11 10.58 3.23
N HIS A 161 -11.74 10.80 4.39
CA HIS A 161 -12.01 12.14 4.89
C HIS A 161 -10.69 12.93 5.10
N TYR A 162 -9.73 12.33 5.79
CA TYR A 162 -8.44 12.96 6.05
C TYR A 162 -7.57 13.11 4.81
N LEU A 163 -7.53 12.10 3.93
CA LEU A 163 -6.77 12.20 2.69
C LEU A 163 -7.27 13.31 1.77
N ARG A 164 -8.59 13.56 1.74
CA ARG A 164 -9.17 14.70 0.99
C ARG A 164 -8.76 16.03 1.60
N ALA A 165 -8.88 16.17 2.91
CA ALA A 165 -8.49 17.39 3.61
C ALA A 165 -7.01 17.74 3.36
N ASP A 166 -6.12 16.75 3.46
CA ASP A 166 -4.69 16.94 3.21
C ASP A 166 -4.39 17.29 1.73
N ASN A 167 -5.04 16.60 0.79
CA ASN A 167 -4.94 16.95 -0.64
C ASN A 167 -5.41 18.38 -0.95
N ASP A 168 -6.46 18.86 -0.29
CA ASP A 168 -6.95 20.23 -0.44
C ASP A 168 -5.95 21.25 0.13
N GLU A 169 -5.30 20.95 1.25
CA GLU A 169 -4.23 21.80 1.80
C GLU A 169 -2.99 21.81 0.90
N ILE A 170 -2.59 20.66 0.34
CA ILE A 170 -1.54 20.60 -0.69
C ILE A 170 -1.92 21.50 -1.88
N ALA A 171 -3.17 21.43 -2.35
CA ALA A 171 -3.61 22.23 -3.50
C ALA A 171 -3.59 23.75 -3.23
N LYS A 172 -3.86 24.19 -1.99
CA LYS A 172 -3.83 25.62 -1.62
C LYS A 172 -2.41 26.19 -1.48
N ASN A 173 -1.46 25.35 -1.11
CA ASN A 173 -0.08 25.75 -0.85
C ASN A 173 0.81 25.73 -2.10
N ASN A 174 0.24 25.49 -3.28
CA ASN A 174 0.89 25.52 -4.59
C ASN A 174 0.22 26.55 -5.51
#